data_AF-A0A534L2H8-F1
#
_entry.id   AF-A0A534L2H8-F1
#
_cell.length_a   1.000
_cell.length_b   1.000
_cell.length_c   1.000
_cell.angle_alpha   90.00
_cell.angle_beta   90.00
_cell.angle_gamma   90.00
#
_symmetry.space_group_name_H-M   'P 1'
#
loop_
_entity.id
_entity.type
_entity.pdbx_description
1 polymer ?
#
loop_
_entity_poly.entity_id
_entity_poly.type
_entity_poly.pdbx_seq_one_letter_code
_entity_poly.pdbx_strand_id
1 'polypeptide(L)'
;MRTSSSRGPRLKSPSRPFLFLTLIPVDGGGKMARRRAAHAMAYVTAPDRATAQDIAREVVDRRLAACANLWPVESVYRWHGKREESNEFVIVLKTRAALLPKLIAEVRRLHPSEVPC
;
A
#
# COMPACT_ATOMS: atom_id res chain seq x y z
N MET A 1 20.70 -58.30 6.38
CA MET A 1 19.57 -58.13 7.33
C MET A 1 19.64 -56.72 7.91
N ARG A 2 18.48 -56.07 8.03
CA ARG A 2 18.25 -54.61 8.04
C ARG A 2 18.82 -53.91 9.28
N THR A 3 19.44 -52.74 9.07
CA THR A 3 19.69 -51.74 10.11
C THR A 3 18.47 -50.82 10.22
N SER A 4 17.88 -50.68 11.40
CA SER A 4 16.93 -49.59 11.68
C SER A 4 17.19 -49.03 13.07
N SER A 5 17.75 -47.83 13.06
CA SER A 5 17.99 -46.94 14.19
C SER A 5 16.70 -46.60 14.94
N SER A 6 16.79 -46.68 16.26
CA SER A 6 15.76 -46.35 17.26
C SER A 6 15.64 -44.84 17.45
N ARG A 7 14.40 -44.31 17.43
CA ARG A 7 14.10 -42.93 17.83
C ARG A 7 13.63 -42.89 19.28
N GLY A 8 14.34 -42.13 20.12
CA GLY A 8 13.92 -41.74 21.46
C GLY A 8 12.81 -40.67 21.47
N PRO A 9 12.31 -40.28 22.67
CA PRO A 9 10.99 -39.69 22.87
C PRO A 9 10.88 -38.18 22.60
N ARG A 10 9.65 -37.76 22.25
CA ARG A 10 9.19 -36.40 21.94
C ARG A 10 9.53 -35.39 23.04
N LEU A 11 10.34 -34.38 22.70
CA LEU A 11 10.43 -33.13 23.46
C LEU A 11 9.23 -32.22 23.16
N LYS A 12 8.78 -31.53 24.21
CA LYS A 12 7.50 -30.85 24.41
C LYS A 12 7.33 -29.58 23.55
N SER A 13 6.10 -29.35 23.07
CA SER A 13 5.64 -27.98 22.74
C SER A 13 5.45 -27.19 24.04
N PRO A 14 5.65 -25.87 24.07
CA PRO A 14 4.46 -25.02 23.94
C PRO A 14 4.69 -23.64 23.31
N SER A 15 3.55 -22.95 23.13
CA SER A 15 3.37 -21.54 22.81
C SER A 15 3.72 -21.12 21.38
N ARG A 16 2.66 -21.10 20.56
CA ARG A 16 2.58 -20.41 19.27
C ARG A 16 3.17 -19.00 19.41
N PRO A 17 4.29 -18.67 18.74
CA PRO A 17 4.67 -17.27 18.64
C PRO A 17 3.74 -16.61 17.63
N PHE A 18 3.26 -15.45 18.05
CA PHE A 18 2.57 -14.47 17.23
C PHE A 18 3.29 -14.23 15.89
N LEU A 19 2.47 -13.96 14.87
CA LEU A 19 2.85 -13.25 13.65
C LEU A 19 3.75 -14.00 12.64
N PHE A 20 3.14 -14.91 11.87
CA PHE A 20 3.45 -15.01 10.44
C PHE A 20 2.14 -15.27 9.69
N LEU A 21 1.75 -14.28 8.88
CA LEU A 21 0.64 -14.32 7.93
C LEU A 21 0.83 -15.52 6.99
N THR A 22 0.33 -16.69 7.39
CA THR A 22 0.35 -17.88 6.55
C THR A 22 -0.89 -17.82 5.67
N LEU A 23 -0.70 -17.42 4.42
CA LEU A 23 -1.59 -17.71 3.31
C LEU A 23 -1.73 -19.24 3.18
N ILE A 24 -2.73 -19.83 3.82
CA ILE A 24 -3.20 -21.18 3.48
C ILE A 24 -4.29 -21.02 2.42
N PRO A 25 -4.13 -21.56 1.20
CA PRO A 25 -5.27 -21.70 0.31
C PRO A 25 -6.20 -22.75 0.94
N VAL A 26 -7.43 -22.35 1.25
CA VAL A 26 -8.51 -23.29 1.55
C VAL A 26 -8.88 -24.00 0.25
N ASP A 27 -8.28 -25.16 0.01
CA ASP A 27 -8.75 -26.08 -1.03
C ASP A 27 -10.10 -26.67 -0.59
N GLY A 28 -11.16 -26.10 -1.15
CA GLY A 28 -12.54 -26.52 -0.93
C GLY A 28 -13.41 -26.12 -2.12
N GLY A 29 -13.41 -26.98 -3.15
CA GLY A 29 -14.42 -27.14 -4.21
C GLY A 29 -15.24 -25.93 -4.67
N GLY A 30 -14.98 -25.48 -5.91
CA GLY A 30 -15.99 -24.82 -6.72
C GLY A 30 -15.60 -23.45 -7.29
N LYS A 31 -15.29 -23.47 -8.59
CA LYS A 31 -15.38 -22.37 -9.57
C LYS A 31 -14.63 -21.06 -9.31
N MET A 32 -13.98 -20.65 -10.40
CA MET A 32 -13.53 -19.30 -10.71
C MET A 32 -12.23 -18.93 -10.01
N ALA A 33 -11.12 -19.17 -10.71
CA ALA A 33 -9.90 -18.42 -10.50
C ALA A 33 -10.31 -16.94 -10.51
N ARG A 34 -10.45 -16.34 -9.32
CA ARG A 34 -10.69 -14.91 -9.19
C ARG A 34 -9.54 -14.29 -9.94
N ARG A 35 -9.79 -13.73 -11.13
CA ARG A 35 -8.83 -12.87 -11.82
C ARG A 35 -8.39 -11.88 -10.74
N ARG A 36 -7.15 -11.98 -10.26
CA ARG A 36 -6.61 -11.01 -9.32
C ARG A 36 -6.75 -9.67 -10.04
N ALA A 37 -7.68 -8.84 -9.61
CA ALA A 37 -7.84 -7.52 -10.19
C ALA A 37 -6.47 -6.84 -10.11
N ALA A 38 -5.99 -6.28 -11.21
CA ALA A 38 -4.70 -5.59 -11.20
C ALA A 38 -4.77 -4.47 -10.17
N HIS A 39 -3.85 -4.49 -9.20
CA HIS A 39 -3.72 -3.44 -8.20
C HIS A 39 -2.67 -2.44 -8.67
N ALA A 40 -2.81 -1.20 -8.20
CA ALA A 40 -1.87 -0.13 -8.45
C ALA A 40 -1.64 0.68 -7.17
N MET A 41 -0.50 1.35 -7.13
CA MET A 41 -0.14 2.31 -6.10
C MET A 41 0.11 3.65 -6.77
N ALA A 42 -0.48 4.71 -6.24
CA ALA A 42 -0.11 6.07 -6.60
C ALA A 42 0.69 6.69 -5.44
N TYR A 43 1.79 7.34 -5.80
CA TYR A 43 2.61 8.16 -4.92
C TYR A 43 2.28 9.61 -5.23
N VAL A 44 1.93 10.39 -4.21
CA VAL A 44 1.58 11.81 -4.33
C VAL A 44 2.30 12.55 -3.22
N THR A 45 2.81 13.76 -3.47
CA THR A 45 3.23 14.66 -2.39
C THR A 45 2.24 15.81 -2.25
N ALA A 46 2.12 16.38 -1.06
CA ALA A 46 1.27 17.53 -0.74
C ALA A 46 2.05 18.53 0.13
N PRO A 47 1.76 19.85 0.05
CA PRO A 47 2.56 20.88 0.71
C PRO A 47 2.50 20.83 2.24
N ASP A 48 1.45 20.23 2.81
CA ASP A 48 1.26 20.16 4.24
C ASP A 48 0.38 18.96 4.63
N ARG A 49 0.31 18.70 5.94
CA ARG A 49 -0.46 17.58 6.50
C ARG A 49 -1.96 17.71 6.27
N ALA A 50 -2.52 18.92 6.36
CA ALA A 50 -3.96 19.14 6.23
C ALA A 50 -4.40 18.85 4.79
N THR A 51 -3.70 19.43 3.80
CA THR A 51 -3.91 19.14 2.38
C THR A 51 -3.79 17.63 2.10
N ALA A 52 -2.76 16.98 2.66
CA ALA A 52 -2.57 15.55 2.48
C ALA A 52 -3.74 14.72 3.06
N GLN A 53 -4.24 15.10 4.24
CA GLN A 53 -5.37 14.44 4.89
C GLN A 53 -6.67 14.62 4.13
N ASP A 54 -6.92 15.81 3.59
CA ASP A 54 -8.13 16.10 2.83
C ASP A 54 -8.17 15.29 1.53
N ILE A 55 -7.06 15.24 0.79
CA ILE A 55 -6.92 14.37 -0.40
C ILE A 55 -7.16 12.91 -0.02
N ALA A 56 -6.47 12.42 1.02
CA ALA A 56 -6.56 11.03 1.44
C ALA A 56 -7.98 10.61 1.84
N ARG A 57 -8.69 11.46 2.58
CA ARG A 57 -10.09 11.22 2.99
C ARG A 57 -11.00 11.19 1.78
N GLU A 58 -10.95 12.22 0.94
CA GLU A 58 -11.85 12.36 -0.20
C GLU A 58 -11.73 11.17 -1.18
N VAL A 59 -10.51 10.74 -1.52
CA VAL A 59 -10.31 9.63 -2.46
C VAL A 59 -10.69 8.27 -1.87
N VAL A 60 -10.59 8.10 -0.55
CA VAL A 60 -11.03 6.88 0.15
C VAL A 60 -12.55 6.86 0.27
N ASP A 61 -13.17 7.97 0.66
CA ASP A 61 -14.64 8.09 0.80
C ASP A 61 -15.35 7.89 -0.54
N ARG A 62 -14.76 8.41 -1.63
CA ARG A 62 -15.21 8.16 -3.02
C ARG A 62 -14.88 6.75 -3.55
N ARG A 63 -14.21 5.92 -2.76
CA ARG A 63 -13.76 4.56 -3.12
C ARG A 63 -12.86 4.53 -4.36
N LEU A 64 -12.11 5.61 -4.58
CA LEU A 64 -11.09 5.71 -5.62
C LEU A 64 -9.76 5.11 -5.16
N ALA A 65 -9.51 5.09 -3.85
CA ALA A 65 -8.46 4.31 -3.20
C ALA A 65 -9.06 3.50 -2.04
N ALA A 66 -8.46 2.35 -1.73
CA ALA A 66 -8.87 1.52 -0.60
C ALA A 66 -8.19 1.95 0.71
N CYS A 67 -7.01 2.57 0.62
CA CYS A 67 -6.21 2.99 1.76
C CYS A 67 -5.24 4.09 1.33
N ALA A 68 -4.95 5.02 2.25
CA ALA A 68 -3.92 6.03 2.15
C ALA A 68 -2.94 5.90 3.33
N ASN A 69 -1.65 6.05 3.09
CA ASN A 69 -0.64 6.23 4.14
C ASN A 69 0.06 7.57 3.97
N LEU A 70 0.28 8.27 5.09
CA LEU A 70 0.78 9.63 5.08
C LEU A 70 1.95 9.79 6.05
N TRP A 71 3.00 10.48 5.63
CA TRP A 71 4.14 10.81 6.49
C TRP A 71 4.86 12.07 5.98
N PRO A 72 5.50 12.85 6.88
CA PRO A 72 6.30 14.00 6.47
C PRO A 72 7.58 13.57 5.75
N VAL A 73 8.01 14.36 4.78
CA VAL A 73 9.26 14.20 4.04
C VAL A 73 9.90 15.55 3.74
N GLU A 74 11.19 15.53 3.45
CA GLU A 74 11.90 16.62 2.79
C GLU A 74 12.10 16.25 1.32
N SER A 75 11.63 17.10 0.41
CA SER A 75 11.73 16.94 -1.04
C SER A 75 12.82 17.87 -1.57
N VAL A 76 13.70 17.34 -2.43
CA VAL A 76 14.75 18.11 -3.10
C VAL A 76 14.57 17.98 -4.61
N TYR A 77 14.36 19.10 -5.30
CA TYR A 77 14.07 19.11 -6.74
C TYR A 77 14.66 20.35 -7.43
N ARG A 78 14.49 20.44 -8.75
CA ARG A 78 14.92 21.60 -9.55
C ARG A 78 13.71 22.34 -10.09
N TRP A 79 13.63 23.63 -9.81
CA TRP A 79 12.56 24.51 -10.29
C TRP A 79 13.15 25.82 -10.82
N HIS A 80 12.70 26.28 -11.99
CA HIS A 80 13.25 27.45 -12.69
C HIS A 80 14.79 27.53 -12.71
N GLY A 81 15.45 26.37 -12.92
CA GLY A 81 16.91 26.28 -13.00
C GLY A 81 17.65 26.28 -11.66
N LYS A 82 16.96 26.39 -10.52
CA LYS A 82 17.55 26.39 -9.16
C LYS A 82 17.19 25.12 -8.40
N ARG A 83 18.06 24.71 -7.47
CA ARG A 83 17.75 23.64 -6.51
C ARG A 83 16.80 24.21 -5.47
N GLU A 84 15.69 23.53 -5.24
CA GLU A 84 14.71 23.83 -4.22
C GLU A 84 14.65 22.67 -3.23
N GLU A 85 14.36 22.99 -1.98
CA GLU A 85 14.13 22.04 -0.90
C GLU A 85 12.82 22.42 -0.20
N SER A 86 11.92 21.46 0.00
CA SER A 86 10.61 21.70 0.62
C SER A 86 10.26 20.63 1.64
N ASN A 87 9.56 21.02 2.69
CA ASN A 87 8.92 20.09 3.62
C ASN A 87 7.54 19.75 3.07
N GLU A 88 7.25 18.47 2.89
CA GLU A 88 6.01 17.98 2.28
C GLU A 88 5.45 16.79 3.08
N PHE A 89 4.26 16.36 2.69
CA PHE A 89 3.70 15.08 3.10
C PHE A 89 3.55 14.17 1.91
N VAL A 90 4.07 12.95 2.03
CA VAL A 90 3.79 11.87 1.06
C VAL A 90 2.42 11.28 1.36
N ILE A 91 1.71 10.91 0.31
CA ILE A 91 0.50 10.11 0.32
C ILE A 91 0.72 8.90 -0.58
N VAL A 92 0.68 7.70 -0.01
CA VAL A 92 0.65 6.45 -0.78
C VAL A 92 -0.77 5.90 -0.82
N LEU A 93 -1.35 5.90 -2.03
CA LEU A 93 -2.72 5.50 -2.31
C LEU A 93 -2.74 4.11 -2.95
N LYS A 94 -3.41 3.15 -2.32
CA LYS A 94 -3.54 1.78 -2.84
C LYS A 94 -4.89 1.63 -3.51
N THR A 95 -4.89 1.26 -4.78
CA THR A 95 -6.11 1.19 -5.58
C THR A 95 -6.11 0.00 -6.57
N ARG A 96 -7.20 -0.13 -7.33
CA ARG A 96 -7.29 -1.01 -8.50
C ARG A 96 -6.78 -0.22 -9.71
N ALA A 97 -6.03 -0.86 -10.60
CA ALA A 97 -5.48 -0.23 -11.80
C ALA A 97 -6.56 0.46 -12.65
N ALA A 98 -7.76 -0.14 -12.74
CA ALA A 98 -8.90 0.43 -13.46
C ALA A 98 -9.44 1.77 -12.88
N LEU A 99 -9.08 2.13 -11.65
CA LEU A 99 -9.49 3.38 -11.01
C LEU A 99 -8.45 4.49 -11.13
N LEU A 100 -7.23 4.19 -11.58
CA LEU A 100 -6.16 5.19 -11.68
C LEU A 100 -6.56 6.47 -12.42
N PRO A 101 -7.24 6.43 -13.58
CA PRO A 101 -7.61 7.66 -14.28
C PRO A 101 -8.54 8.56 -13.44
N LYS A 102 -9.49 7.95 -12.71
CA LYS A 102 -10.41 8.69 -11.84
C LYS A 102 -9.69 9.22 -10.60
N LEU A 103 -8.79 8.42 -10.02
CA LEU A 103 -7.97 8.81 -8.89
C LEU A 103 -7.10 10.03 -9.23
N ILE A 104 -6.41 9.99 -10.38
CA ILE A 104 -5.55 11.08 -10.85
C ILE A 104 -6.36 12.37 -11.05
N ALA A 105 -7.53 12.27 -11.68
CA ALA A 105 -8.40 13.42 -11.89
C ALA A 105 -8.86 14.04 -10.57
N GLU A 106 -9.24 13.23 -9.59
CA GLU A 106 -9.66 13.72 -8.27
C GLU A 106 -8.51 14.34 -7.48
N VAL A 107 -7.34 13.70 -7.48
CA VAL A 107 -6.13 14.27 -6.85
C VAL A 107 -5.82 15.63 -7.46
N ARG A 108 -5.78 15.75 -8.79
CA ARG A 108 -5.54 17.05 -9.48
C ARG A 108 -6.59 18.11 -9.14
N ARG A 109 -7.83 17.73 -8.92
CA ARG A 109 -8.92 18.67 -8.55
C ARG A 109 -8.73 19.25 -7.15
N LEU A 110 -8.17 18.45 -6.23
CA LEU A 110 -7.97 18.80 -4.83
C LEU A 110 -6.60 19.42 -4.56
N HIS A 111 -5.61 19.06 -5.37
CA HIS A 111 -4.22 19.41 -5.11
C HIS A 111 -3.94 20.89 -5.44
N PRO A 112 -3.32 21.66 -4.53
CA PRO A 112 -3.08 23.09 -4.75
C PRO A 112 -2.00 23.38 -5.80
N SER A 113 -1.02 22.50 -5.95
CA SER A 113 0.01 22.64 -7.00
C SER A 113 -0.55 22.26 -8.38
N GLU A 114 -0.20 23.05 -9.39
CA GLU A 114 -0.58 22.84 -10.79
C GLU A 114 -0.07 21.50 -11.34
N VAL A 115 1.12 21.08 -10.90
CA VAL A 115 1.74 19.81 -11.29
C VAL A 115 2.01 18.99 -10.02
N PRO A 116 1.02 18.22 -9.52
CA PRO A 116 1.25 17.30 -8.42
C PRO A 116 2.19 16.17 -8.86
N CYS A 117 3.11 15.83 -7.97
CA CYS A 117 3.99 14.66 -8.07
C CYS A 117 3.18 13.36 -8.08
#